data_AF-A0A835IJR8-F1
#
_entry.id   AF-A0A835IJR8-F1
#
_cell.length_a   1.000
_cell.length_b   1.000
_cell.length_c   1.000
_cell.angle_alpha   90.00
_cell.angle_beta   90.00
_cell.angle_gamma   90.00
#
_symmetry.space_group_name_H-M   'P 1'
#
loop_
_entity.id
_entity.type
_entity.pdbx_description
1 polymer ?
#
loop_
_entity_poly.entity_id
_entity_poly.type
_entity_poly.pdbx_seq_one_letter_code
_entity_poly.pdbx_strand_id
1 'polypeptide(L)'
;MVVCTSGDAAARLEQLLVDTNSNEVVEGVVDYKGCPVINRSKYGGWKSACSVIGVEISERFAFHGITSNLITYLTGPLHQSTATAAENVNVWRGVAAVLPLLGAFIADSYLGRYRTILFSSLVYVLVSGFLYFCYRLQFELLLF
;
A
#
# COMPACT_ATOMS: atom_id res chain seq x y z
N MET A 1 -8.83 -25.06 55.07
CA MET A 1 -10.05 -24.28 54.78
C MET A 1 -9.67 -22.82 54.91
N VAL A 2 -9.22 -22.21 53.80
CA VAL A 2 -8.78 -20.79 53.80
C VAL A 2 -10.05 -19.95 53.77
N VAL A 3 -10.23 -19.11 54.78
CA VAL A 3 -11.37 -18.20 54.92
C VAL A 3 -11.20 -17.09 53.87
N CYS A 4 -12.05 -17.11 52.83
CA CYS A 4 -12.17 -15.98 51.92
C CYS A 4 -12.76 -14.80 52.68
N THR A 5 -11.95 -13.77 52.94
CA THR A 5 -12.48 -12.49 53.44
C THR A 5 -13.08 -11.71 52.26
N SER A 6 -14.20 -11.03 52.49
CA SER A 6 -14.95 -10.25 51.48
C SER A 6 -14.11 -9.17 50.75
N GLY A 7 -12.93 -8.81 51.26
CA GLY A 7 -12.01 -7.84 50.64
C GLY A 7 -11.14 -8.43 49.52
N ASP A 8 -10.82 -9.72 49.56
CA ASP A 8 -10.00 -10.39 48.53
C ASP A 8 -10.74 -10.51 47.20
N ALA A 9 -12.08 -10.64 47.24
CA ALA A 9 -12.90 -10.72 46.03
C ALA A 9 -12.98 -9.37 45.30
N ALA A 10 -13.05 -8.25 46.04
CA ALA A 10 -13.06 -6.91 45.47
C ALA A 10 -11.70 -6.53 44.87
N ALA A 11 -10.59 -6.86 45.57
CA ALA A 11 -9.24 -6.67 45.05
C ALA A 11 -8.97 -7.51 43.79
N ARG A 12 -9.47 -8.76 43.74
CA ARG A 12 -9.42 -9.61 42.54
C ARG A 12 -10.29 -9.10 41.40
N LEU A 13 -11.44 -8.48 41.68
CA LEU A 13 -12.30 -7.87 40.67
C LEU A 13 -11.67 -6.61 40.08
N GLU A 14 -11.05 -5.76 40.89
CA GLU A 14 -10.28 -4.62 40.36
C GLU A 14 -9.05 -5.08 39.55
N GLN A 15 -8.32 -6.11 39.99
CA GLN A 15 -7.26 -6.71 39.18
C GLN A 15 -7.77 -7.33 37.87
N LEU A 16 -8.95 -7.96 37.86
CA LEU A 16 -9.58 -8.48 36.64
C LEU A 16 -10.04 -7.36 35.70
N LEU A 17 -10.49 -6.23 36.22
CA LEU A 17 -10.87 -5.05 35.42
C LEU A 17 -9.62 -4.35 34.86
N VAL A 18 -8.51 -4.33 35.60
CA VAL A 18 -7.20 -3.84 35.15
C VAL A 18 -6.55 -4.78 34.13
N ASP A 19 -6.68 -6.10 34.28
CA ASP A 19 -6.21 -7.09 33.29
C ASP A 19 -7.12 -7.19 32.04
N THR A 20 -8.39 -6.81 32.18
CA THR A 20 -9.29 -6.60 31.03
C THR A 20 -8.89 -5.33 30.27
N ASN A 21 -8.33 -4.32 30.97
CA ASN A 21 -7.78 -3.09 30.38
C ASN A 21 -6.38 -3.32 29.76
N SER A 22 -5.61 -4.30 30.25
CA SER A 22 -4.27 -4.64 29.73
C SER A 22 -4.26 -5.44 28.40
N ASN A 23 -5.43 -5.87 27.90
CA ASN A 23 -5.65 -6.20 26.47
C ASN A 23 -6.05 -4.92 25.71
N GLU A 24 -5.12 -3.97 25.73
CA GLU A 24 -5.31 -2.53 25.52
C GLU A 24 -5.97 -2.19 24.18
N VAL A 25 -7.30 -2.09 24.22
CA VAL A 25 -8.12 -1.53 23.14
C VAL A 25 -7.69 -0.09 22.95
N VAL A 26 -7.11 0.22 21.79
CA VAL A 26 -6.72 1.59 21.49
C VAL A 26 -7.98 2.38 21.14
N GLU A 27 -8.45 3.22 22.06
CA GLU A 27 -9.59 4.11 21.82
C GLU A 27 -9.34 4.96 20.56
N GLY A 28 -10.30 4.92 19.63
CA GLY A 28 -10.25 5.65 18.36
C GLY A 28 -9.60 4.90 17.19
N VAL A 29 -9.05 3.70 17.38
CA VAL A 29 -8.48 2.88 16.29
C VAL A 29 -9.36 1.66 16.03
N VAL A 30 -10.08 1.71 14.92
CA VAL A 30 -10.90 0.59 14.43
C VAL A 30 -10.17 -0.15 13.30
N ASP A 31 -10.25 -1.47 13.33
CA ASP A 31 -9.78 -2.33 12.28
C ASP A 31 -10.53 -2.03 10.98
N TYR A 32 -10.03 -2.50 9.83
CA TYR A 32 -10.77 -2.42 8.57
C TYR A 32 -12.23 -2.97 8.76
N LYS A 33 -12.49 -3.85 9.77
CA LYS A 33 -13.81 -4.48 10.12
C LYS A 33 -14.74 -3.59 10.94
N GLY A 34 -14.30 -2.41 11.34
CA GLY A 34 -15.01 -1.60 12.33
C GLY A 34 -14.92 -2.16 13.76
N CYS A 35 -14.11 -3.20 13.99
CA CYS A 35 -13.88 -3.76 15.30
C CYS A 35 -12.74 -3.00 16.01
N PRO A 36 -12.82 -2.76 17.33
CA PRO A 36 -11.75 -2.11 18.09
C PRO A 36 -10.44 -2.90 18.02
N VAL A 37 -9.32 -2.22 17.76
CA VAL A 37 -7.99 -2.85 17.69
C VAL A 37 -7.42 -3.04 19.09
N ILE A 38 -7.26 -4.31 19.48
CA ILE A 38 -6.81 -4.77 20.80
C ILE A 38 -5.27 -4.73 20.94
N ASN A 39 -4.54 -4.66 19.83
CA ASN A 39 -3.08 -4.72 19.84
C ASN A 39 -2.46 -3.94 18.67
N ARG A 40 -2.06 -2.68 18.91
CA ARG A 40 -1.44 -1.79 17.91
C ARG A 40 -0.16 -2.37 17.29
N SER A 41 0.60 -3.15 18.06
CA SER A 41 1.86 -3.80 17.62
C SER A 41 1.68 -4.78 16.45
N LYS A 42 0.47 -5.36 16.28
CA LYS A 42 0.18 -6.32 15.21
C LYS A 42 -0.21 -5.67 13.89
N TYR A 43 -0.62 -4.39 13.91
CA TYR A 43 -1.19 -3.69 12.75
C TYR A 43 -0.36 -2.45 12.43
N GLY A 44 0.44 -2.53 11.36
CA GLY A 44 1.37 -1.48 10.96
C GLY A 44 2.72 -1.56 11.70
N GLY A 45 3.78 -1.08 11.05
CA GLY A 45 5.14 -1.16 11.59
C GLY A 45 6.21 -0.98 10.51
N TRP A 46 7.46 -1.25 10.88
CA TRP A 46 8.63 -0.97 10.03
C TRP A 46 8.54 -1.63 8.65
N LYS A 47 7.99 -2.85 8.55
CA LYS A 47 7.79 -3.52 7.24
C LYS A 47 6.86 -2.73 6.31
N SER A 48 5.75 -2.21 6.84
CA SER A 48 4.82 -1.40 6.05
C SER A 48 5.45 -0.06 5.67
N ALA A 49 6.19 0.56 6.59
CA ALA A 49 6.92 1.79 6.31
C ALA A 49 7.98 1.59 5.21
N CYS A 50 8.76 0.51 5.28
CA CYS A 50 9.75 0.16 4.25
C CYS A 50 9.09 -0.05 2.87
N SER A 51 7.92 -0.69 2.80
CA SER A 51 7.20 -0.84 1.53
C SER A 51 6.76 0.51 0.95
N VAL A 52 6.22 1.41 1.78
CA VAL A 52 5.82 2.76 1.33
C VAL A 52 7.03 3.56 0.84
N ILE A 53 8.13 3.52 1.59
CA ILE A 53 9.38 4.19 1.22
C ILE A 53 9.94 3.61 -0.10
N GLY A 54 9.91 2.28 -0.27
CA GLY A 54 10.36 1.63 -1.48
C GLY A 54 9.57 2.06 -2.72
N VAL A 55 8.25 2.19 -2.59
CA VAL A 55 7.38 2.69 -3.66
C VAL A 55 7.71 4.15 -3.99
N GLU A 56 7.84 5.02 -2.98
CA GLU A 56 8.19 6.44 -3.18
C GLU A 56 9.54 6.59 -3.90
N ILE A 57 10.56 5.84 -3.48
CA ILE A 57 11.89 5.89 -4.11
C ILE A 57 11.82 5.41 -5.57
N SER A 58 11.09 4.32 -5.83
CA SER A 58 10.91 3.79 -7.20
C SER A 58 10.18 4.80 -8.09
N GLU A 59 9.13 5.45 -7.57
CA GLU A 59 8.38 6.48 -8.29
C GLU A 59 9.28 7.68 -8.62
N ARG A 60 10.01 8.20 -7.63
CA ARG A 60 10.97 9.30 -7.80
C ARG A 60 12.03 8.96 -8.85
N PHE A 61 12.58 7.75 -8.79
CA PHE A 61 13.58 7.28 -9.74
C PHE A 61 13.03 7.24 -11.18
N ALA A 62 11.85 6.63 -11.38
CA ALA A 62 11.21 6.56 -12.68
C ALA A 62 10.86 7.94 -13.23
N PHE A 63 10.31 8.84 -12.39
CA PHE A 63 9.96 10.20 -12.78
C PHE A 63 11.18 10.98 -13.27
N HIS A 64 12.29 10.94 -12.53
CA HIS A 64 13.52 11.62 -12.91
C HIS A 64 14.16 10.99 -14.15
N GLY A 65 14.14 9.66 -14.28
CA GLY A 65 14.68 8.94 -15.44
C GLY A 65 13.95 9.27 -16.74
N ILE A 66 12.62 9.40 -16.69
CA ILE A 66 11.82 9.82 -17.85
C ILE A 66 12.06 11.31 -18.14
N THR A 67 11.95 12.16 -17.12
CA THR A 67 12.02 13.62 -17.28
C THR A 67 13.38 14.08 -17.83
N SER A 68 14.49 13.43 -17.47
CA SER A 68 15.82 13.79 -17.94
C SER A 68 16.03 13.48 -19.43
N ASN A 69 15.42 12.41 -19.94
CA ASN A 69 15.58 11.98 -21.33
C ASN A 69 14.51 12.55 -22.28
N LEU A 70 13.38 13.00 -21.72
CA LEU A 70 12.21 13.41 -22.51
C LEU A 70 12.49 14.58 -23.46
N ILE A 71 13.21 15.62 -23.00
CA ILE A 71 13.51 16.79 -23.86
C ILE A 71 14.36 16.40 -25.06
N THR A 72 15.39 15.56 -24.84
CA THR A 72 16.30 15.06 -25.88
C THR A 72 15.57 14.14 -26.86
N TYR A 73 14.61 13.35 -26.37
CA TYR A 73 13.77 12.51 -27.23
C TYR A 73 12.85 13.35 -28.14
N LEU A 74 12.26 14.42 -27.59
CA LEU A 74 11.35 15.30 -28.33
C LEU A 74 12.08 16.16 -29.36
N THR A 75 13.27 16.69 -29.04
CA THR A 75 14.06 17.50 -29.98
C THR A 75 14.87 16.67 -30.96
N GLY A 76 15.34 15.49 -30.54
CA GLY A 76 16.10 14.55 -31.36
C GLY A 76 15.19 13.74 -32.28
N PRO A 77 14.82 12.49 -31.95
CA PRO A 77 13.99 11.62 -32.79
C PRO A 77 12.67 12.23 -33.30
N LEU A 78 12.00 13.05 -32.49
CA LEU A 78 10.68 13.61 -32.84
C LEU A 78 10.75 14.96 -33.59
N HIS A 79 11.95 15.52 -33.77
CA HIS A 79 12.23 16.76 -34.51
C HIS A 79 11.34 17.96 -34.09
N GLN A 80 10.93 18.04 -32.82
CA GLN A 80 10.18 19.20 -32.34
C GLN A 80 11.09 20.40 -32.10
N SER A 81 10.55 21.61 -32.30
CA SER A 81 11.25 22.84 -31.91
C SER A 81 11.50 22.84 -30.39
N THR A 82 12.60 23.46 -29.94
CA THR A 82 12.93 23.54 -28.51
C THR A 82 11.80 24.18 -27.69
N ALA A 83 11.08 25.15 -28.27
CA ALA A 83 9.94 25.79 -27.62
C ALA A 83 8.77 24.81 -27.41
N THR A 84 8.38 24.08 -28.46
CA THR A 84 7.31 23.07 -28.39
C THR A 84 7.68 21.88 -27.50
N ALA A 85 8.93 21.43 -27.55
CA ALA A 85 9.42 20.36 -26.69
C ALA A 85 9.37 20.76 -25.20
N ALA A 86 9.75 22.00 -24.87
CA ALA A 86 9.69 22.51 -23.50
C ALA A 86 8.24 22.62 -22.99
N GLU A 87 7.30 23.04 -23.85
CA GLU A 87 5.87 23.05 -23.52
C GLU A 87 5.36 21.64 -23.18
N ASN A 88 5.68 20.65 -24.02
CA ASN A 88 5.28 19.26 -23.80
C ASN A 88 5.88 18.67 -22.51
N VAL A 89 7.13 19.00 -22.19
CA VAL A 89 7.74 18.61 -20.90
C VAL A 89 7.02 19.27 -19.72
N ASN A 90 6.62 20.54 -19.84
CA ASN A 90 5.86 21.22 -18.79
C ASN A 90 4.47 20.60 -18.60
N VAL A 91 3.78 20.25 -19.68
CA VAL A 91 2.50 19.53 -19.64
C VAL A 91 2.67 18.17 -18.96
N TRP A 92 3.69 17.40 -19.33
CA TRP A 92 4.01 16.12 -18.67
C TRP A 92 4.18 16.28 -17.15
N ARG A 93 4.98 17.28 -16.72
CA ARG A 93 5.17 17.58 -15.29
C ARG A 93 3.86 17.99 -14.61
N GLY A 94 3.04 18.80 -15.28
CA GLY A 94 1.73 19.20 -14.77
C GLY A 94 0.79 18.02 -14.56
N VAL A 95 0.69 17.13 -15.56
CA VAL A 95 -0.12 15.91 -15.46
C VAL A 95 0.39 15.01 -14.33
N ALA A 96 1.71 14.80 -14.24
CA ALA A 96 2.32 14.00 -13.17
C ALA A 96 2.09 14.57 -11.77
N ALA A 97 1.91 15.89 -11.62
CA ALA A 97 1.59 16.53 -10.34
C ALA A 97 0.11 16.42 -9.96
N VAL A 98 -0.80 16.41 -10.95
CA VAL A 98 -2.25 16.33 -10.73
C VAL A 98 -2.73 14.88 -10.56
N LEU A 99 -2.04 13.92 -11.19
CA LEU A 99 -2.40 12.51 -11.16
C LEU A 99 -2.48 11.91 -9.73
N PRO A 100 -1.55 12.21 -8.79
CA PRO A 100 -1.65 11.75 -7.41
C PRO A 100 -2.85 12.35 -6.67
N LEU A 101 -3.21 13.60 -6.94
CA LEU A 101 -4.39 14.24 -6.36
C LEU A 101 -5.68 13.55 -6.81
N LEU A 102 -5.77 13.24 -8.11
CA LEU A 102 -6.88 12.49 -8.67
C LEU A 102 -6.91 11.05 -8.11
N GLY A 103 -5.74 10.41 -7.99
CA GLY A 103 -5.58 9.09 -7.39
C GLY A 103 -6.01 9.04 -5.92
N ALA A 104 -5.63 10.04 -5.14
CA ALA A 104 -6.04 10.20 -3.74
C ALA A 104 -7.56 10.43 -3.64
N PHE A 105 -8.13 11.32 -4.45
CA PHE A 105 -9.58 11.54 -4.48
C PHE A 105 -10.37 10.27 -4.82
N ILE A 106 -9.88 9.49 -5.81
CA ILE A 106 -10.47 8.20 -6.17
C ILE A 106 -10.26 7.16 -5.07
N ALA A 107 -9.14 7.20 -4.36
CA ALA A 107 -8.90 6.34 -3.20
C ALA A 107 -9.88 6.68 -2.07
N ASP A 108 -10.00 7.94 -1.68
CA ASP A 108 -10.88 8.37 -0.60
C ASP A 108 -12.36 8.16 -0.94
N SER A 109 -12.75 8.32 -2.22
CA SER A 109 -14.13 8.15 -2.67
C SER A 109 -14.58 6.69 -2.84
N TYR A 110 -13.65 5.75 -3.05
CA TYR A 110 -13.99 4.36 -3.42
C TYR A 110 -13.24 3.27 -2.62
N LEU A 111 -12.22 3.58 -1.80
CA LEU A 111 -11.48 2.60 -0.97
C LEU A 111 -12.07 2.48 0.45
N GLY A 112 -13.36 2.20 0.53
CA GLY A 112 -13.85 1.28 1.54
C GLY A 112 -13.38 -0.14 1.19
N ARG A 113 -12.17 -0.54 1.58
CA ARG A 113 -11.71 -1.93 1.82
C ARG A 113 -11.67 -2.99 0.68
N TYR A 114 -12.54 -2.89 -0.33
CA TYR A 114 -12.76 -3.91 -1.34
C TYR A 114 -11.74 -3.84 -2.50
N ARG A 115 -11.24 -2.63 -2.81
CA ARG A 115 -10.38 -2.40 -3.98
C ARG A 115 -8.93 -2.84 -3.80
N THR A 116 -8.38 -2.80 -2.59
CA THR A 116 -7.04 -3.34 -2.28
C THR A 116 -7.01 -4.86 -2.40
N ILE A 117 -8.07 -5.54 -1.93
CA ILE A 117 -8.23 -6.98 -2.12
C ILE A 117 -8.36 -7.30 -3.61
N LEU A 118 -9.21 -6.59 -4.35
CA LEU A 118 -9.39 -6.81 -5.79
C LEU A 118 -8.08 -6.60 -6.58
N PHE A 119 -7.33 -5.53 -6.28
CA PHE A 119 -6.06 -5.24 -6.94
C PHE A 119 -5.00 -6.29 -6.62
N SER A 120 -4.88 -6.69 -5.35
CA SER A 120 -3.97 -7.75 -4.94
C SER A 120 -4.33 -9.09 -5.60
N SER A 121 -5.61 -9.43 -5.68
CA SER A 121 -6.10 -10.64 -6.36
C SER A 121 -5.85 -10.61 -7.87
N LEU A 122 -6.07 -9.46 -8.54
CA LEU A 122 -5.80 -9.32 -9.97
C LEU A 122 -4.31 -9.48 -10.29
N VAL A 123 -3.44 -8.83 -9.52
CA VAL A 123 -1.98 -8.97 -9.70
C VAL A 123 -1.53 -10.41 -9.47
N TYR A 124 -2.05 -11.09 -8.45
CA TYR A 124 -1.75 -12.49 -8.18
C TYR A 124 -2.14 -13.40 -9.35
N VAL A 125 -3.36 -13.27 -9.88
CA VAL A 125 -3.85 -14.08 -11.00
C VAL A 125 -3.04 -13.83 -12.28
N LEU A 126 -2.69 -12.57 -12.58
CA LEU A 126 -1.89 -12.24 -13.76
C LEU A 126 -0.48 -12.82 -13.68
N VAL A 127 0.18 -12.70 -12.53
CA VAL A 127 1.54 -13.24 -12.33
C VAL A 127 1.53 -14.76 -12.35
N SER A 128 0.62 -15.40 -11.62
CA SER A 128 0.49 -16.87 -11.63
C SER A 128 0.12 -17.41 -13.00
N GLY A 129 -0.75 -16.71 -13.75
CA GLY A 129 -1.13 -17.07 -15.12
C GLY A 129 0.03 -16.93 -16.11
N PHE A 130 0.79 -15.83 -16.03
CA PHE A 130 1.97 -15.60 -16.88
C PHE A 130 3.06 -16.64 -16.62
N LEU A 131 3.36 -16.93 -15.35
CA LEU A 131 4.33 -17.96 -14.99
C LEU A 131 3.88 -19.35 -15.45
N TYR A 132 2.62 -19.72 -15.21
CA TYR A 132 2.08 -21.00 -15.67
C TYR A 132 2.14 -21.13 -17.19
N PHE A 133 1.79 -20.07 -17.93
CA PHE A 133 1.90 -20.05 -19.39
C PHE A 133 3.34 -20.22 -19.87
N CYS A 134 4.29 -19.52 -19.25
CA CYS A 134 5.72 -19.69 -19.53
C CYS A 134 6.21 -21.12 -19.25
N TYR A 135 5.83 -21.72 -18.11
CA TYR A 135 6.19 -23.11 -17.80
C TYR A 135 5.56 -24.12 -18.78
N ARG A 136 4.31 -23.89 -19.19
CA ARG A 136 3.59 -24.75 -20.13
C ARG A 136 4.16 -24.65 -21.55
N LEU A 137 4.61 -23.46 -21.97
CA LEU A 137 5.29 -23.25 -23.24
C LEU A 137 6.71 -23.85 -23.24
N GLN A 138 7.43 -23.76 -22.12
CA GLN A 138 8.75 -24.39 -21.95
C GLN A 138 8.65 -25.92 -21.95
N PHE A 139 7.61 -26.51 -21.35
CA PHE A 139 7.43 -27.97 -21.30
C PHE A 139 7.07 -28.57 -22.67
N GLU A 140 6.23 -27.89 -23.47
CA GLU A 140 5.88 -28.30 -24.84
C GLU A 140 7.07 -28.15 -25.83
N LEU A 141 7.93 -27.14 -25.64
CA LEU A 141 9.15 -26.95 -26.44
C LEU A 141 10.30 -27.91 -26.07
N LEU A 142 10.21 -28.60 -24.92
CA LEU A 142 11.23 -29.57 -24.46
C LEU A 142 10.83 -31.03 -24.77
N LEU A 143 9.61 -31.24 -25.27
CA LEU A 143 9.05 -32.53 -25.68
C LEU A 143 9.00 -32.72 -27.22
N PHE A 144 9.56 -31.77 -27.97
CA PHE A 144 9.89 -31.82 -29.40
C PHE A 144 11.36 -31.44 -29.60
#